data_AF-A0A1Q9P735-F1
#
_entry.id   AF-A0A1Q9P735-F1
#
_cell.length_a   1.000
_cell.length_b   1.000
_cell.length_c   1.000
_cell.angle_alpha   90.00
_cell.angle_beta   90.00
_cell.angle_gamma   90.00
#
_symmetry.space_group_name_H-M   'P 1'
#
loop_
_entity.id
_entity.type
_entity.pdbx_description
1 polymer ?
#
loop_
_entity_poly.entity_id
_entity_poly.type
_entity_poly.pdbx_seq_one_letter_code
_entity_poly.pdbx_strand_id
1 'polypeptide(L)'
;ICQFNPQTGCLLDIWTVPSGNPIGIAFDGENFWAIGVGSTFLYKLDSNLNLLDSVVLDIQCRGGIAFDGNSIWISNKDTQRIYKINQNNGKTVNSLYNEEVTPMILLLIRKIFGFVIEVRDPFTDWIIFQV
;
A
#
# COMPACT_ATOMS: atom_id res chain seq x y z
N ILE A 1 -0.68 -2.64 -12.46
CA ILE A 1 -1.56 -1.54 -11.97
C ILE A 1 -2.64 -1.40 -13.00
N CYS A 2 -3.91 -1.51 -12.62
CA CYS A 2 -5.02 -1.44 -13.57
C CYS A 2 -5.82 -0.17 -13.31
N GLN A 3 -6.19 0.55 -14.37
CA GLN A 3 -7.13 1.65 -14.29
C GLN A 3 -8.50 1.16 -14.73
N PHE A 4 -9.52 1.47 -13.92
CA PHE A 4 -10.90 1.14 -14.20
C PHE A 4 -11.73 2.39 -14.36
N ASN A 5 -12.74 2.34 -15.23
CA ASN A 5 -13.78 3.33 -15.25
C ASN A 5 -14.61 3.22 -13.95
N PRO A 6 -14.74 4.28 -13.15
CA PRO A 6 -15.42 4.18 -11.86
C PRO A 6 -16.94 4.02 -11.97
N GLN A 7 -17.56 4.40 -13.09
CA GLN A 7 -19.00 4.23 -13.31
C GLN A 7 -19.35 2.84 -13.86
N THR A 8 -18.53 2.29 -14.75
CA THR A 8 -18.84 1.03 -15.46
C THR A 8 -18.06 -0.16 -14.95
N GLY A 9 -16.95 0.05 -14.21
CA GLY A 9 -16.02 -1.00 -13.81
C GLY A 9 -15.20 -1.58 -14.97
N CYS A 10 -15.31 -1.02 -16.18
CA CYS A 10 -14.52 -1.50 -17.33
C CYS A 10 -13.04 -1.19 -17.12
N LEU A 11 -12.18 -2.16 -17.47
CA LEU A 11 -10.74 -1.93 -17.56
C LEU A 11 -10.45 -0.92 -18.68
N LEU A 12 -9.73 0.14 -18.33
CA LEU A 12 -9.30 1.16 -19.28
C LEU A 12 -7.86 0.91 -19.73
N ASP A 13 -6.95 0.60 -18.80
CA ASP A 13 -5.53 0.47 -19.11
C ASP A 13 -4.76 -0.29 -18.00
N ILE A 14 -3.55 -0.77 -18.32
CA ILE A 14 -2.68 -1.56 -17.45
C ILE A 14 -1.22 -1.09 -17.55
N TRP A 15 -0.60 -0.86 -16.39
CA TRP A 15 0.83 -0.57 -16.23
C TRP A 15 1.54 -1.63 -15.39
N THR A 16 2.83 -1.78 -15.63
CA THR A 16 3.74 -2.59 -14.81
C THR A 16 4.74 -1.69 -14.09
N VAL A 17 5.17 -2.13 -12.91
CA VAL A 17 6.31 -1.53 -12.20
C VAL A 17 7.57 -2.33 -12.54
N PRO A 18 8.79 -1.78 -12.36
CA PRO A 18 10.03 -2.46 -12.74
C PRO A 18 10.22 -3.86 -12.15
N SER A 19 9.66 -4.14 -10.96
CA SER A 19 9.74 -5.49 -10.38
C SER A 19 8.88 -6.55 -11.10
N GLY A 20 7.99 -6.15 -12.01
CA GLY A 20 7.11 -7.03 -12.79
C GLY A 20 5.92 -7.62 -12.01
N ASN A 21 5.87 -7.43 -10.70
CA ASN A 21 4.91 -8.07 -9.80
C ASN A 21 4.31 -7.10 -8.75
N PRO A 22 3.60 -6.03 -9.20
CA PRO A 22 3.06 -5.02 -8.29
C PRO A 22 2.05 -5.62 -7.29
N ILE A 23 2.12 -5.20 -6.03
CA ILE A 23 1.16 -5.60 -4.97
C ILE A 23 0.54 -4.46 -4.19
N GLY A 24 1.07 -3.26 -4.33
CA GLY A 24 0.56 -2.10 -3.61
C GLY A 24 0.83 -0.83 -4.39
N ILE A 25 -0.12 0.08 -4.31
CA ILE A 25 0.01 1.46 -4.80
C ILE A 25 -0.63 2.42 -3.79
N ALA A 26 -0.01 3.57 -3.57
CA ALA A 26 -0.53 4.68 -2.77
C ALA A 26 -0.35 5.99 -3.55
N PHE A 27 -1.21 6.99 -3.28
CA PHE A 27 -1.10 8.32 -3.86
C PHE A 27 -0.78 9.32 -2.75
N ASP A 28 0.21 10.19 -2.96
CA ASP A 28 0.63 11.16 -1.94
C ASP A 28 0.00 12.56 -2.09
N GLY A 29 -0.84 12.75 -3.11
CA GLY A 29 -1.39 14.06 -3.49
C GLY A 29 -0.79 14.62 -4.78
N GLU A 30 0.38 14.12 -5.20
CA GLU A 30 1.09 14.55 -6.41
C GLU A 30 1.62 13.37 -7.23
N ASN A 31 2.16 12.35 -6.56
CA ASN A 31 2.84 11.19 -7.14
C ASN A 31 2.21 9.88 -6.65
N PHE A 32 2.36 8.84 -7.46
CA PHE A 32 2.05 7.47 -7.04
C PHE A 32 3.30 6.79 -6.49
N TRP A 33 3.09 5.92 -5.51
CA TRP A 33 4.11 5.11 -4.87
C TRP A 33 3.72 3.65 -4.99
N ALA A 34 4.58 2.84 -5.59
CA ALA A 34 4.28 1.44 -5.86
C ALA A 34 5.36 0.49 -5.35
N ILE A 35 4.95 -0.72 -5.01
CA ILE A 35 5.82 -1.80 -4.53
C ILE A 35 5.44 -3.11 -5.20
N GLY A 36 6.40 -4.04 -5.29
CA GLY A 36 6.19 -5.39 -5.81
C GLY A 36 6.51 -6.50 -4.82
N VAL A 37 5.97 -7.71 -5.05
CA VAL A 37 6.21 -8.86 -4.16
C VAL A 37 7.69 -9.13 -4.02
N GLY A 38 8.19 -9.09 -2.78
CA GLY A 38 9.57 -9.37 -2.44
C GLY A 38 10.61 -8.45 -2.99
N SER A 39 10.19 -7.38 -3.66
CA SER A 39 11.06 -6.27 -3.99
C SER A 39 11.49 -5.54 -2.71
N THR A 40 12.72 -5.02 -2.75
CA THR A 40 13.25 -4.05 -1.77
C THR A 40 13.24 -2.64 -2.38
N PHE A 41 12.37 -2.35 -3.34
CA PHE A 41 12.26 -1.05 -3.97
C PHE A 41 10.87 -0.45 -3.76
N LEU A 42 10.88 0.85 -3.46
CA LEU A 42 9.74 1.74 -3.53
C LEU A 42 9.86 2.57 -4.81
N TYR A 43 8.89 2.43 -5.71
CA TYR A 43 8.88 3.12 -7.00
C TYR A 43 8.04 4.39 -6.90
N LYS A 44 8.62 5.54 -7.25
CA LYS A 44 7.90 6.81 -7.40
C LYS A 44 7.47 6.97 -8.85
N LEU A 45 6.19 7.24 -9.08
CA LEU A 45 5.60 7.39 -10.41
C LEU A 45 4.87 8.74 -10.52
N ASP A 46 4.83 9.30 -11.72
CA ASP A 46 4.04 10.51 -12.01
C ASP A 46 2.53 10.21 -12.11
N SER A 47 1.73 11.24 -12.40
CA SER A 47 0.27 11.11 -12.57
C SER A 47 -0.14 10.21 -13.74
N ASN A 48 0.75 9.96 -14.70
CA ASN A 48 0.56 9.07 -15.84
C ASN A 48 1.21 7.70 -15.62
N LEU A 49 1.64 7.41 -14.38
CA LEU A 49 2.30 6.18 -13.95
C LEU A 49 3.67 5.92 -14.62
N ASN A 50 4.34 6.97 -15.12
CA ASN A 50 5.73 6.87 -15.57
C ASN A 50 6.67 6.82 -14.37
N LEU A 51 7.73 5.99 -14.45
CA LEU A 51 8.74 5.91 -13.41
C LEU A 51 9.54 7.21 -13.31
N LEU A 52 9.48 7.86 -12.14
CA LEU A 52 10.27 9.04 -11.81
C LEU A 52 11.54 8.66 -11.03
N ASP A 53 11.41 7.78 -10.05
CA ASP A 53 12.50 7.40 -9.16
C ASP A 53 12.28 6.01 -8.51
N SER A 54 13.34 5.44 -7.93
CA SER A 54 13.31 4.18 -7.19
C SER A 54 14.19 4.28 -5.94
N VAL A 55 13.60 3.98 -4.78
CA VAL A 55 14.27 4.05 -3.49
C VAL A 55 14.43 2.66 -2.90
N VAL A 56 15.64 2.34 -2.44
CA VAL A 56 15.93 1.04 -1.82
C VAL A 56 15.41 1.04 -0.38
N LEU A 57 14.55 0.07 -0.08
CA LEU A 57 13.98 -0.19 1.23
C LEU A 57 14.89 -1.09 2.07
N ASP A 58 14.91 -0.87 3.38
CA ASP A 58 15.55 -1.78 4.34
C ASP A 58 14.68 -2.99 4.75
N ILE A 59 13.50 -3.11 4.12
CA ILE A 59 12.57 -4.22 4.26
C ILE A 59 12.24 -4.84 2.90
N GLN A 60 11.85 -6.12 2.89
CA GLN A 60 11.21 -6.72 1.73
C GLN A 60 9.71 -6.42 1.75
N CYS A 61 9.15 -6.06 0.59
CA CYS A 61 7.73 -5.80 0.43
C CYS A 61 6.93 -7.10 0.40
N ARG A 62 6.02 -7.28 1.34
CA ARG A 62 5.20 -8.51 1.48
C ARG A 62 3.72 -8.24 1.72
N GLY A 63 3.28 -6.99 1.57
CA GLY A 63 1.90 -6.55 1.79
C GLY A 63 1.60 -5.26 1.04
N GLY A 64 0.57 -4.55 1.49
CA GLY A 64 0.12 -3.30 0.89
C GLY A 64 0.84 -2.05 1.42
N ILE A 65 0.58 -0.94 0.76
CA ILE A 65 1.18 0.38 0.98
C ILE A 65 0.09 1.45 1.18
N ALA A 66 0.36 2.48 2.00
CA ALA A 66 -0.48 3.66 2.17
C ALA A 66 0.36 4.91 2.44
N PHE A 67 -0.24 6.10 2.29
CA PHE A 67 0.39 7.39 2.57
C PHE A 67 -0.45 8.22 3.53
N ASP A 68 0.10 8.60 4.69
CA ASP A 68 -0.64 9.29 5.77
C ASP A 68 -0.72 10.82 5.65
N GLY A 69 -0.26 11.39 4.54
CA GLY A 69 -0.07 12.84 4.37
C GLY A 69 1.38 13.29 4.57
N ASN A 70 2.24 12.46 5.18
CA ASN A 70 3.64 12.79 5.45
C ASN A 70 4.62 11.62 5.22
N SER A 71 4.16 10.38 5.27
CA SER A 71 5.02 9.19 5.22
C SER A 71 4.34 8.01 4.57
N ILE A 72 5.16 7.16 3.98
CA ILE A 72 4.73 5.89 3.41
C ILE A 72 4.69 4.84 4.51
N TRP A 73 3.65 4.02 4.48
CA TRP A 73 3.49 2.89 5.38
C TRP A 73 3.38 1.60 4.58
N ILE A 74 4.18 0.60 4.94
CA ILE A 74 4.22 -0.69 4.28
C ILE A 74 3.89 -1.78 5.29
N SER A 75 2.88 -2.57 4.97
CA SER A 75 2.55 -3.77 5.74
C SER A 75 3.37 -4.97 5.25
N ASN A 76 3.78 -5.84 6.16
CA ASN A 76 4.56 -7.03 5.85
C ASN A 76 4.04 -8.23 6.65
N LYS A 77 3.47 -9.19 5.92
CA LYS A 77 2.80 -10.36 6.50
C LYS A 77 3.78 -11.34 7.14
N ASP A 78 4.98 -11.47 6.57
CA ASP A 78 5.99 -12.41 7.04
C ASP A 78 6.49 -11.98 8.42
N THR A 79 6.66 -10.67 8.63
CA THR A 79 7.11 -10.12 9.92
C THR A 79 5.96 -9.75 10.86
N GLN A 80 4.71 -9.80 10.40
CA GLN A 80 3.52 -9.32 11.13
C GLN A 80 3.65 -7.87 11.62
N ARG A 81 4.23 -7.01 10.78
CA ARG A 81 4.50 -5.60 11.13
C ARG A 81 4.02 -4.64 10.06
N ILE A 82 3.76 -3.43 10.50
CA ILE A 82 3.55 -2.25 9.65
C ILE A 82 4.75 -1.33 9.87
N TYR A 83 5.44 -0.96 8.80
CA TYR A 83 6.63 -0.12 8.80
C TYR A 83 6.29 1.28 8.29
N LYS A 84 6.66 2.30 9.06
CA LYS A 84 6.69 3.69 8.61
C LYS A 84 8.03 3.92 7.91
N ILE A 85 7.98 4.30 6.65
CA ILE A 85 9.14 4.47 5.79
C ILE A 85 9.36 5.95 5.50
N ASN A 86 10.62 6.39 5.58
CA ASN A 86 11.03 7.65 5.00
C ASN A 86 11.21 7.45 3.48
N GLN A 87 10.27 7.99 2.70
CA GLN A 87 10.23 7.77 1.25
C GLN A 87 11.44 8.35 0.49
N ASN A 88 12.20 9.28 1.08
CA ASN A 88 13.35 9.90 0.42
C ASN A 88 14.62 9.04 0.51
N ASN A 89 14.71 8.14 1.50
CA ASN A 89 15.90 7.32 1.71
C ASN A 89 15.60 5.82 1.99
N GLY A 90 14.33 5.45 2.01
CA GLY A 90 13.85 4.07 2.14
C GLY A 90 14.08 3.44 3.52
N LYS A 91 14.47 4.22 4.53
CA LYS A 91 14.71 3.71 5.88
C LYS A 91 13.42 3.60 6.68
N THR A 92 13.34 2.54 7.47
CA THR A 92 12.31 2.38 8.49
C THR A 92 12.50 3.41 9.59
N VAL A 93 11.52 4.30 9.75
CA VAL A 93 11.46 5.30 10.82
C VAL A 93 10.84 4.71 12.08
N ASN A 94 9.81 3.86 11.92
CA ASN A 94 9.12 3.18 13.01
C ASN A 94 8.48 1.89 12.50
N SER A 95 8.17 0.96 13.39
CA SER A 95 7.33 -0.19 13.05
C SER A 95 6.41 -0.60 14.19
N LEU A 96 5.20 -1.00 13.83
CA LEU A 96 4.15 -1.44 14.74
C LEU A 96 3.89 -2.93 14.54
N TYR A 97 3.70 -3.67 15.63
CA TYR A 97 3.24 -5.05 15.54
C TYR A 97 1.76 -5.06 15.12
N ASN A 98 1.40 -6.02 14.28
CA ASN A 98 0.01 -6.29 13.99
C ASN A 98 -0.52 -7.35 14.95
N GLU A 99 -1.23 -6.91 15.98
CA GLU A 99 -1.78 -7.78 17.04
C GLU A 99 -3.03 -8.57 16.61
N GLU A 100 -3.67 -8.23 15.48
CA GLU A 100 -4.89 -8.88 15.01
C GLU A 100 -4.69 -9.54 13.64
N VAL A 101 -5.31 -10.70 13.42
CA VAL A 101 -5.33 -11.48 12.16
C VAL A 101 -6.17 -10.80 11.06
N THR A 102 -6.47 -9.51 11.23
CA THR A 102 -7.24 -8.70 10.28
C THR A 102 -6.38 -8.45 9.02
N PRO A 103 -6.96 -8.39 7.80
CA PRO A 103 -6.21 -8.07 6.59
C PRO A 103 -5.36 -6.81 6.80
N MET A 104 -4.05 -6.92 6.66
CA MET A 104 -3.13 -5.86 7.12
C MET A 104 -3.37 -4.49 6.46
N ILE A 105 -3.90 -4.47 5.23
CA ILE A 105 -4.28 -3.22 4.55
C ILE A 105 -5.44 -2.52 5.29
N LEU A 106 -6.36 -3.28 5.86
CA LEU A 106 -7.51 -2.76 6.61
C LEU A 106 -7.05 -2.13 7.94
N LEU A 107 -6.06 -2.75 8.58
CA LEU A 107 -5.41 -2.20 9.76
C LEU A 107 -4.55 -0.98 9.45
N LEU A 108 -3.89 -0.98 8.30
CA LEU A 108 -3.16 0.18 7.78
C LEU A 108 -4.12 1.37 7.70
N ILE A 109 -5.28 1.18 7.09
CA ILE A 109 -6.31 2.22 6.95
C ILE A 109 -6.85 2.66 8.33
N ARG A 110 -7.23 1.69 9.18
CA ARG A 110 -7.80 1.94 10.51
C ARG A 110 -6.84 2.67 11.45
N LYS A 111 -5.59 2.21 11.56
CA LYS A 111 -4.60 2.77 12.52
C LYS A 111 -4.01 4.10 12.05
N ILE A 112 -3.97 4.36 10.74
CA ILE A 112 -3.33 5.56 10.19
C ILE A 112 -4.32 6.69 9.97
N PHE A 113 -5.50 6.40 9.42
CA PHE A 113 -6.46 7.44 9.03
C PHE A 113 -7.64 7.58 10.00
N GLY A 114 -7.79 6.70 10.99
CA GLY A 114 -8.86 6.81 12.00
C GLY A 114 -10.25 6.46 11.49
N PHE A 115 -10.38 5.88 10.29
CA PHE A 115 -11.63 5.36 9.75
C PHE A 115 -11.43 3.97 9.16
N VAL A 116 -12.49 3.16 9.16
CA VAL A 116 -12.52 1.81 8.56
C VAL A 116 -13.10 1.93 7.15
N ILE A 117 -12.38 1.47 6.13
CA ILE A 117 -12.99 1.18 4.82
C ILE A 117 -13.54 -0.24 4.91
N GLU A 118 -14.85 -0.39 5.10
CA GLU A 118 -15.48 -1.71 5.07
C GLU A 118 -15.38 -2.30 3.66
N VAL A 119 -14.54 -3.33 3.52
CA VAL A 119 -14.51 -4.16 2.32
C VAL A 119 -15.33 -5.40 2.61
N ARG A 120 -16.45 -5.56 1.92
CA ARG A 120 -17.32 -6.72 2.05
C ARG A 120 -16.62 -7.93 1.42
N ASP A 121 -16.08 -8.82 2.24
CA ASP A 121 -15.59 -10.13 1.82
C ASP A 121 -16.76 -11.12 1.76
N PRO A 122 -17.05 -11.76 0.61
CA PRO A 122 -18.10 -12.78 0.53
C PRO A 122 -17.79 -14.08 1.29
N PHE A 123 -16.59 -14.23 1.87
CA PHE A 123 -16.14 -15.46 2.54
C PHE A 123 -15.91 -15.35 4.06
N THR A 124 -16.02 -14.15 4.65
CA THR A 124 -15.88 -13.96 6.10
C THR A 124 -17.03 -13.14 6.67
N ASP A 125 -17.71 -13.72 7.66
CA ASP A 125 -18.84 -13.08 8.35
C ASP A 125 -18.47 -11.72 8.96
N TRP A 126 -19.43 -10.81 8.85
CA TRP A 126 -19.44 -9.41 9.26
C TRP A 126 -18.68 -9.11 10.56
N ILE A 127 -17.90 -8.02 10.55
CA ILE A 127 -17.53 -7.32 11.79
C ILE A 127 -17.81 -5.83 11.60
N ILE A 128 -18.91 -5.41 12.21
CA ILE A 128 -19.31 -4.01 12.39
C ILE A 128 -18.49 -3.45 13.55
N PHE A 129 -17.88 -2.28 13.35
CA PHE A 129 -17.60 -1.37 14.47
C PHE A 129 -18.09 0.03 14.10
N GLN A 130 -19.16 0.43 14.78
CA GLN A 130 -19.71 1.78 14.75
C GLN A 130 -18.77 2.72 15.52
N VAL A 131 -18.81 4.01 15.15
CA VAL A 131 -18.00 5.13 15.67
C VAL A 131 -17.96 5.16 17.20
#